data_AF-A0A814JHD8-F1
#
_entry.id   AF-A0A814JHD8-F1
#
_cell.length_a   1.000
_cell.length_b   1.000
_cell.length_c   1.000
_cell.angle_alpha   90.00
_cell.angle_beta   90.00
_cell.angle_gamma   90.00
#
_symmetry.space_group_name_H-M   'P 1'
#
loop_
_entity.id
_entity.type
_entity.pdbx_description
1 polymer ?
#
loop_
_entity_poly.entity_id
_entity_poly.type
_entity_poly.pdbx_seq_one_letter_code
_entity_poly.pdbx_strand_id
1 'polypeptide(L)'
;MRSAFIVLLFSIIYYFSGPTHDYGDALWIAFMRILDPCAAAEDTGVKHRIISGIVILFGLVIVAILIGTIVTFMDEKLGELRKGRTTVVEHNHTRWSPLIFNIIKELIIANESQRNPSIAILADKERAEMQDTIKDKVINYKNTRIICRSGDPML
;
A
#
# COMPACT_ATOMS: atom_id res chain seq x y z
N MET A 1 9.11 -21.42 15.72
CA MET A 1 9.73 -20.20 15.15
C MET A 1 9.61 -18.99 16.07
N ARG A 2 8.44 -18.68 16.64
CA ARG A 2 8.26 -17.54 17.56
C ARG A 2 9.12 -17.60 18.84
N SER A 3 9.28 -18.78 19.43
CA SER A 3 10.10 -19.00 20.63
C SER A 3 11.60 -18.82 20.40
N ALA A 4 12.12 -19.23 19.24
CA ALA A 4 13.53 -19.10 18.89
C ALA A 4 13.93 -17.63 18.71
N PHE A 5 13.05 -16.80 18.14
CA PHE A 5 13.27 -15.37 17.97
C PHE A 5 13.39 -14.64 19.32
N ILE A 6 12.51 -14.98 20.27
CA ILE A 6 12.51 -14.41 21.61
C ILE A 6 13.79 -14.80 22.37
N VAL A 7 14.22 -16.06 22.26
CA VAL A 7 15.45 -16.55 22.90
C VAL A 7 16.69 -15.88 22.31
N LEU A 8 16.74 -15.67 21.00
CA LEU A 8 17.83 -14.94 20.34
C LEU A 8 17.88 -13.49 20.80
N LEU A 9 16.73 -12.83 20.89
CA LEU A 9 16.61 -11.43 21.29
C LEU A 9 17.03 -11.23 22.76
N PHE A 10 16.61 -12.11 23.67
CA PHE A 10 17.06 -12.10 25.07
C PHE A 10 18.54 -12.45 25.23
N SER A 11 19.06 -13.37 24.43
CA SER A 11 20.49 -13.76 24.45
C SER A 11 21.39 -12.60 24.00
N ILE A 12 20.95 -11.84 22.99
CA ILE A 12 21.63 -10.64 22.51
C ILE A 12 21.62 -9.57 23.60
N ILE A 13 20.46 -9.26 24.18
CA ILE A 13 20.35 -8.27 25.28
C ILE A 13 21.24 -8.66 26.46
N TYR A 14 21.23 -9.93 26.87
CA TYR A 14 22.07 -10.44 27.95
C TYR A 14 23.57 -10.30 27.66
N TYR A 15 23.99 -10.58 26.42
CA TYR A 15 25.39 -10.47 26.01
C TYR A 15 25.88 -9.02 25.96
N PHE A 16 25.00 -8.07 25.63
CA PHE A 16 25.30 -6.64 25.58
C PHE A 16 25.17 -5.91 26.93
N SER A 17 24.43 -6.45 27.90
CA SER A 17 24.23 -5.82 29.21
C SER A 17 25.54 -5.65 30.01
N GLY A 18 26.53 -6.51 29.78
CA GLY A 18 27.71 -6.56 30.66
C GLY A 18 27.33 -6.69 32.15
N PRO A 19 28.27 -6.60 33.09
CA PRO A 19 27.97 -6.71 34.52
C PRO A 19 27.33 -5.45 35.12
N THR A 20 27.25 -4.33 34.38
CA THR A 20 27.04 -2.99 34.94
C THR A 20 25.95 -2.15 34.26
N HIS A 21 25.36 -2.59 33.13
CA HIS A 21 24.32 -1.79 32.45
C HIS A 21 22.93 -2.33 32.75
N ASP A 22 21.99 -1.39 32.93
CA ASP A 22 20.57 -1.67 33.03
C ASP A 22 20.05 -2.27 31.70
N TYR A 23 18.97 -3.05 31.76
CA TYR A 23 18.39 -3.71 30.58
C TYR A 23 17.96 -2.72 29.50
N GLY A 24 17.59 -1.50 29.89
CA GLY A 24 17.27 -0.41 28.97
C GLY A 24 18.48 0.06 28.15
N ASP A 25 19.65 0.18 28.80
CA ASP A 25 20.88 0.59 28.13
C ASP A 25 21.37 -0.51 27.17
N ALA A 26 21.26 -1.77 27.55
CA ALA A 26 21.58 -2.90 26.67
C ALA A 26 20.71 -2.91 25.40
N LEU A 27 19.42 -2.61 25.54
CA LEU A 27 18.49 -2.50 24.42
C LEU A 27 18.80 -1.29 23.53
N TRP A 28 19.15 -0.15 24.15
CA TRP A 28 19.57 1.06 23.43
C TRP A 28 20.87 0.84 22.65
N ILE A 29 21.86 0.19 23.25
CA ILE A 29 23.14 -0.15 22.59
C ILE A 29 22.91 -1.10 21.42
N ALA A 30 22.09 -2.15 21.61
CA ALA A 30 21.75 -3.08 20.53
C ALA A 30 21.03 -2.37 19.37
N PHE A 31 20.12 -1.44 19.68
CA PHE A 31 19.43 -0.63 18.69
C PHE A 31 20.37 0.30 17.91
N MET A 32 21.21 1.06 18.61
CA MET A 32 22.19 1.97 18.00
C MET A 32 23.18 1.22 17.12
N ARG A 33 23.54 -0.01 17.47
CA ARG A 33 24.46 -0.85 16.69
C ARG A 33 23.86 -1.38 15.38
N ILE A 34 22.54 -1.50 15.31
CA ILE A 34 21.85 -1.81 14.05
C ILE A 34 21.85 -0.58 13.14
N LEU A 35 21.70 0.63 13.72
CA LEU A 35 21.70 1.90 13.00
C LEU A 35 23.11 2.33 12.56
N ASP A 36 24.13 2.00 13.35
CA ASP A 36 25.54 2.24 13.05
C ASP A 36 26.34 0.92 13.07
N PRO A 37 26.38 0.20 11.93
CA PRO A 37 27.18 -1.01 11.78
C PRO A 37 28.68 -0.77 11.93
N CYS A 38 29.16 0.47 11.75
CA CYS A 38 30.58 0.81 11.77
C CYS A 38 31.16 0.72 13.19
N ALA A 39 30.32 0.94 14.21
CA ALA A 39 30.67 0.77 15.62
C ALA A 39 31.10 -0.67 15.99
N ALA A 40 30.89 -1.67 15.11
CA ALA A 40 31.37 -3.03 15.32
C ALA A 40 32.84 -3.27 14.93
N ALA A 41 33.48 -2.31 14.27
CA ALA A 41 34.91 -2.38 13.97
C ALA A 41 35.79 -2.29 15.23
N GLU A 42 35.28 -1.66 16.29
CA GLU A 42 36.01 -1.43 17.55
C GLU A 42 35.95 -2.62 18.51
N ASP A 43 35.20 -3.68 18.20
CA ASP A 43 35.10 -4.84 19.08
C ASP A 43 36.42 -5.58 19.24
N THR A 44 36.87 -5.71 20.49
CA THR A 44 38.04 -6.51 20.86
C THR A 44 37.64 -7.96 21.07
N GLY A 45 38.16 -8.87 20.24
CA GLY A 45 37.97 -10.32 20.36
C GLY A 45 37.17 -10.95 19.21
N VAL A 46 37.67 -12.05 18.67
CA VAL A 46 37.10 -12.74 17.49
C VAL A 46 35.67 -13.22 17.74
N LYS A 47 35.36 -13.69 18.97
CA LYS A 47 34.01 -14.14 19.35
C LYS A 47 32.99 -13.00 19.34
N HIS A 48 33.35 -11.83 19.89
CA HIS A 48 32.49 -10.65 19.88
C HIS A 48 32.19 -10.16 18.46
N ARG A 49 33.21 -10.14 17.59
CA ARG A 49 33.05 -9.73 16.18
C ARG A 49 32.08 -10.61 15.40
N ILE A 50 32.17 -11.93 15.56
CA ILE A 50 31.26 -12.87 14.87
C ILE A 50 29.82 -12.68 15.34
N ILE A 51 29.60 -12.55 16.65
CA ILE A 51 28.26 -12.34 17.23
C ILE A 51 27.71 -10.98 16.78
N SER A 52 28.50 -9.92 16.85
CA SER A 52 28.11 -8.58 16.40
C SER A 52 27.76 -8.56 14.91
N GLY A 53 28.50 -9.29 14.08
CA GLY A 53 28.21 -9.42 12.65
C GLY A 53 26.86 -10.09 12.38
N ILE A 54 26.52 -11.16 13.11
CA ILE A 54 25.22 -11.84 12.99
C ILE A 54 24.07 -10.91 13.41
N VAL A 55 24.25 -10.17 14.52
CA VAL A 55 23.25 -9.23 15.03
C VAL A 55 23.00 -8.10 14.04
N ILE A 56 24.06 -7.52 13.46
CA ILE A 56 23.95 -6.46 12.45
C ILE A 56 23.25 -6.97 11.19
N LEU A 57 23.62 -8.15 10.68
CA LEU A 57 23.00 -8.73 9.50
C LEU A 57 21.49 -8.94 9.70
N PHE A 58 21.11 -9.47 10.86
CA PHE A 58 19.71 -9.74 11.19
C PHE A 58 18.92 -8.44 11.43
N GLY A 59 19.52 -7.47 12.13
CA GLY A 59 18.95 -6.14 12.33
C GLY A 59 18.72 -5.41 11.01
N LEU A 60 19.67 -5.48 10.07
CA LEU A 60 19.56 -4.87 8.75
C LEU A 60 18.36 -5.42 7.97
N VAL A 61 18.16 -6.74 7.98
CA VAL A 61 17.00 -7.38 7.32
C VAL A 61 15.69 -6.90 7.93
N ILE A 62 15.60 -6.82 9.26
CA ILE A 62 14.39 -6.33 9.94
C ILE A 62 14.11 -4.88 9.57
N VAL A 63 15.11 -4.01 9.61
CA VAL A 63 14.97 -2.58 9.26
C VAL A 63 14.58 -2.42 7.79
N ALA A 64 15.15 -3.20 6.88
CA ALA A 64 14.79 -3.17 5.47
C ALA A 64 13.31 -3.56 5.24
N ILE A 65 12.82 -4.60 5.91
CA ILE A 65 11.41 -5.00 5.86
C ILE A 65 10.51 -3.92 6.43
N LEU A 66 10.92 -3.29 7.54
CA LEU A 66 10.16 -2.21 8.17
C LEU A 66 10.03 -1.01 7.23
N ILE A 67 11.14 -0.53 6.67
CA ILE A 67 11.15 0.58 5.70
C ILE A 67 10.29 0.22 4.49
N GLY A 68 10.46 -0.99 3.92
CA GLY A 68 9.67 -1.44 2.79
C GLY A 68 8.17 -1.40 3.06
N THR A 69 7.75 -1.88 4.23
CA THR A 69 6.34 -1.86 4.65
C THR A 69 5.82 -0.44 4.84
N ILE A 70 6.61 0.45 5.46
CA ILE A 70 6.26 1.86 5.63
C ILE A 70 6.07 2.54 4.28
N VAL A 71 6.97 2.30 3.32
CA VAL A 71 6.85 2.85 1.96
C VAL A 71 5.58 2.37 1.29
N THR A 72 5.26 1.06 1.37
CA THR A 72 4.00 0.54 0.82
C THR A 72 2.77 1.19 1.45
N PHE A 73 2.75 1.34 2.77
CA PHE A 73 1.66 2.02 3.47
C PHE A 73 1.54 3.50 3.08
N MET A 74 2.68 4.18 2.93
CA MET A 74 2.71 5.55 2.45
C MET A 74 2.21 5.67 1.01
N ASP A 75 2.60 4.75 0.13
CA ASP A 75 2.13 4.71 -1.26
C ASP A 75 0.63 4.44 -1.34
N GLU A 76 0.09 3.57 -0.48
CA GLU A 76 -1.36 3.35 -0.36
C GLU A 76 -2.08 4.63 0.09
N LYS A 77 -1.58 5.30 1.12
CA LYS A 77 -2.15 6.58 1.59
C LYS A 77 -1.99 7.72 0.59
N LEU A 78 -0.86 7.80 -0.10
CA LEU A 78 -0.65 8.74 -1.19
C LEU A 78 -1.54 8.41 -2.38
N GLY A 79 -1.79 7.13 -2.66
CA GLY A 79 -2.76 6.66 -3.63
C GLY A 79 -4.18 7.11 -3.30
N GLU A 80 -4.60 6.96 -2.04
CA GLU A 80 -5.86 7.49 -1.52
C GLU A 80 -5.96 9.02 -1.65
N LEU A 81 -4.88 9.76 -1.40
CA LEU A 81 -4.84 11.22 -1.53
C LEU A 81 -4.76 11.69 -3.00
N ARG A 82 -4.16 10.88 -3.88
CA ARG A 82 -4.05 11.12 -5.33
C ARG A 82 -5.36 10.82 -6.06
N LYS A 83 -6.26 10.03 -5.46
CA LYS A 83 -7.70 10.04 -5.79
C LYS A 83 -8.27 11.40 -5.34
N GLY A 84 -7.99 12.43 -6.14
CA GLY A 84 -8.27 13.81 -5.80
C GLY A 84 -9.72 14.05 -5.40
N ARG A 85 -9.91 14.90 -4.39
CA ARG A 85 -11.19 15.52 -4.07
C ARG A 85 -11.62 16.43 -5.23
N THR A 86 -12.20 15.86 -6.27
CA THR A 86 -12.89 16.62 -7.31
C THR A 86 -14.37 16.32 -7.20
N THR A 87 -15.07 17.15 -6.45
CA THR A 87 -16.52 17.26 -6.48
C THR A 87 -16.94 17.63 -7.91
N VAL A 88 -17.57 16.71 -8.62
CA VAL A 88 -18.17 16.99 -9.92
C VAL A 88 -19.62 17.40 -9.70
N VAL A 89 -19.87 18.68 -9.86
CA VAL A 89 -21.21 19.30 -9.87
C VAL A 89 -21.81 19.11 -11.26
N GLU A 90 -22.18 17.88 -11.64
CA GLU A 90 -23.00 17.65 -12.84
C GLU A 90 -24.22 16.78 -12.51
N HIS A 91 -25.35 17.16 -13.10
CA HIS A 91 -26.63 16.50 -12.88
C HIS A 91 -26.81 15.38 -13.93
N ASN A 92 -27.28 14.20 -13.50
CA ASN A 92 -27.52 12.94 -14.26
C ASN A 92 -26.40 11.89 -14.27
N HIS A 93 -25.81 11.54 -13.13
CA HIS A 93 -24.88 10.40 -13.05
C HIS A 93 -25.57 9.09 -12.63
N THR A 94 -25.24 8.00 -13.32
CA THR A 94 -25.69 6.64 -12.98
C THR A 94 -24.59 5.91 -12.20
N ARG A 95 -24.91 5.43 -10.99
CA ARG A 95 -23.99 4.74 -10.09
C ARG A 95 -23.65 3.34 -10.57
N TRP A 96 -22.38 2.94 -10.43
CA TRP A 96 -21.95 1.56 -10.71
C TRP A 96 -22.60 0.57 -9.74
N SER A 97 -23.40 -0.33 -10.30
CA SER A 97 -24.14 -1.40 -9.63
C SER A 97 -24.05 -2.63 -10.54
N PRO A 98 -24.23 -3.88 -10.03
CA PRO A 98 -24.30 -5.07 -10.89
C PRO A 98 -25.33 -4.94 -12.04
N LEU A 99 -26.35 -4.10 -11.85
CA LEU A 99 -27.38 -3.80 -12.85
C LEU A 99 -27.00 -2.67 -13.84
N ILE A 100 -25.84 -2.01 -13.69
CA ILE A 100 -25.47 -0.86 -14.52
C ILE A 100 -25.42 -1.20 -16.01
N PHE A 101 -25.08 -2.44 -16.37
CA PHE A 101 -25.05 -2.88 -17.77
C PHE A 101 -26.43 -2.84 -18.42
N ASN A 102 -27.49 -3.19 -17.69
CA ASN A 102 -28.85 -3.11 -18.18
C ASN A 102 -29.29 -1.65 -18.31
N ILE A 103 -28.94 -0.81 -17.33
CA ILE A 103 -29.23 0.63 -17.38
C ILE A 103 -28.51 1.30 -18.56
N ILE A 104 -27.25 0.96 -18.81
CA ILE A 104 -26.49 1.46 -19.97
C ILE A 104 -27.19 1.08 -21.28
N LYS A 105 -27.69 -0.16 -21.41
CA LYS A 105 -28.41 -0.60 -22.62
C LYS A 105 -29.69 0.19 -22.85
N GLU A 106 -30.50 0.38 -21.81
CA GLU A 106 -31.72 1.19 -21.89
C GLU A 106 -31.41 2.67 -22.19
N LEU A 107 -30.37 3.23 -21.57
CA LEU A 107 -29.93 4.60 -21.84
C LEU A 107 -29.42 4.77 -23.28
N ILE A 108 -28.69 3.80 -23.84
CA ILE A 108 -28.25 3.83 -25.24
C ILE A 108 -29.45 3.85 -26.19
N ILE A 109 -30.51 3.10 -25.90
CA ILE A 109 -31.76 3.10 -26.69
C ILE A 109 -32.46 4.46 -26.58
N ALA A 110 -32.62 4.99 -25.36
CA ALA A 110 -33.24 6.30 -25.15
C ALA A 110 -32.48 7.43 -25.86
N ASN A 111 -31.15 7.33 -25.88
CA ASN A 111 -30.23 8.31 -26.45
C ASN A 111 -30.19 8.33 -27.99
N GLU A 112 -30.78 7.37 -28.69
CA GLU A 112 -30.89 7.41 -30.16
C GLU A 112 -31.61 8.67 -30.66
N SER A 113 -32.53 9.20 -29.85
CA SER A 113 -33.29 10.43 -30.15
C SER A 113 -32.49 11.72 -29.92
N GLN A 114 -31.35 11.66 -29.23
CA GLN A 114 -30.56 12.84 -28.86
C GLN A 114 -29.36 13.06 -29.79
N ARG A 115 -28.97 14.33 -29.95
CA ARG A 115 -27.79 14.71 -30.72
C ARG A 115 -26.57 14.74 -29.79
N ASN A 116 -25.62 13.82 -30.01
CA ASN A 116 -24.38 13.63 -29.22
C ASN A 116 -24.57 13.26 -27.72
N PRO A 117 -25.34 12.21 -27.40
CA PRO A 117 -25.53 11.78 -26.03
C PRO A 117 -24.24 11.23 -25.39
N SER A 118 -24.03 11.55 -24.11
CA SER A 118 -22.93 11.00 -23.32
C SER A 118 -23.40 10.46 -21.97
N ILE A 119 -22.84 9.31 -21.57
CA ILE A 119 -23.07 8.68 -20.27
C ILE A 119 -21.76 8.72 -19.49
N ALA A 120 -21.74 9.45 -18.37
CA ALA A 120 -20.63 9.48 -17.44
C ALA A 120 -20.86 8.47 -16.30
N ILE A 121 -19.87 7.62 -16.05
CA ILE A 121 -19.90 6.56 -15.05
C ILE A 121 -18.79 6.82 -14.03
N LEU A 122 -19.17 6.96 -12.76
CA LEU A 122 -18.27 7.15 -11.63
C LEU A 122 -18.37 5.94 -10.69
N ALA A 123 -17.22 5.36 -10.35
CA ALA A 123 -17.12 4.27 -9.38
C ALA A 123 -15.76 4.27 -8.70
N ASP A 124 -15.65 3.65 -7.52
CA ASP A 124 -14.36 3.40 -6.85
C ASP A 124 -13.55 2.26 -7.49
N LYS A 125 -13.85 1.93 -8.76
CA LYS A 125 -13.07 0.99 -9.57
C LYS A 125 -12.09 1.74 -10.46
N GLU A 126 -11.02 1.05 -10.87
CA GLU A 126 -10.07 1.61 -11.81
C GLU A 126 -10.71 1.80 -13.20
N ARG A 127 -10.38 2.91 -13.86
CA ARG A 127 -10.94 3.26 -15.18
C ARG A 127 -10.73 2.18 -16.22
N ALA A 128 -9.56 1.54 -16.24
CA ALA A 128 -9.23 0.48 -17.21
C ALA A 128 -10.15 -0.73 -17.02
N GLU A 129 -10.26 -1.23 -15.79
CA GLU A 129 -11.14 -2.35 -15.42
C GLU A 129 -12.60 -2.09 -15.80
N MET A 130 -13.10 -0.88 -15.54
CA MET A 130 -14.46 -0.48 -15.92
C MET A 130 -14.67 -0.48 -17.44
N GLN A 131 -13.72 0.10 -18.20
CA GLN A 131 -13.83 0.18 -19.66
C GLN A 131 -13.82 -1.21 -20.30
N ASP A 132 -12.97 -2.11 -19.81
CA ASP A 132 -12.87 -3.47 -20.35
C ASP A 132 -14.14 -4.27 -20.01
N THR A 133 -14.63 -4.18 -18.78
CA THR A 133 -15.88 -4.83 -18.37
C THR A 133 -17.10 -4.34 -19.18
N ILE A 134 -17.15 -3.04 -19.51
CA ILE A 134 -18.24 -2.48 -20.33
C ILE A 134 -18.12 -2.96 -21.77
N LYS A 135 -16.90 -3.00 -22.35
CA LYS A 135 -16.67 -3.54 -23.70
C LYS A 135 -17.09 -5.00 -23.83
N ASP A 136 -16.82 -5.80 -22.81
CA ASP A 136 -17.17 -7.22 -22.82
C ASP A 136 -18.69 -7.45 -22.77
N LYS A 137 -19.44 -6.59 -22.07
CA LYS A 137 -20.88 -6.76 -21.84
C LYS A 137 -21.78 -5.93 -22.75
N VAL A 138 -21.27 -4.85 -23.33
CA VAL A 138 -22.01 -3.90 -24.20
C VAL A 138 -21.29 -3.80 -25.54
N ILE A 139 -21.83 -4.51 -26.53
CA ILE A 139 -21.22 -4.63 -27.87
C ILE A 139 -21.58 -3.42 -28.77
N ASN A 140 -22.73 -2.77 -28.53
CA ASN A 140 -23.22 -1.69 -29.40
C ASN A 140 -23.51 -0.41 -28.62
N TYR A 141 -22.73 0.65 -28.91
CA TYR A 141 -22.84 1.97 -28.29
C TYR A 141 -23.67 2.97 -29.11
N LYS A 142 -24.06 2.62 -30.34
CA LYS A 142 -24.78 3.50 -31.28
C LYS A 142 -24.14 4.90 -31.38
N ASN A 143 -24.90 5.97 -31.09
CA ASN A 143 -24.43 7.37 -31.08
C ASN A 143 -23.92 7.84 -29.70
N THR A 144 -23.88 6.95 -28.69
CA THR A 144 -23.66 7.31 -27.29
C THR A 144 -22.20 7.17 -26.89
N ARG A 145 -21.66 8.22 -26.27
CA ARG A 145 -20.29 8.24 -25.74
C ARG A 145 -20.26 7.86 -24.27
N ILE A 146 -19.52 6.82 -23.89
CA ILE A 146 -19.36 6.43 -22.49
C ILE A 146 -18.02 6.97 -21.94
N ILE A 147 -18.09 7.69 -20.83
CA ILE A 147 -16.94 8.27 -20.13
C ILE A 147 -16.85 7.64 -18.74
N CYS A 148 -15.80 6.86 -18.49
CA CYS A 148 -15.55 6.26 -17.18
C CYS A 148 -14.56 7.11 -16.37
N ARG A 149 -14.89 7.38 -15.11
CA ARG A 149 -14.04 8.06 -14.14
C ARG A 149 -13.98 7.25 -12.84
N SER A 150 -12.80 7.22 -12.24
CA SER A 150 -12.58 6.60 -10.94
C SER A 150 -12.76 7.63 -9.83
N GLY A 151 -13.55 7.33 -8.81
CA GLY A 151 -13.81 8.20 -7.67
C GLY A 151 -14.91 7.66 -6.77
N ASP A 152 -15.00 8.15 -5.55
CA ASP A 152 -16.00 7.71 -4.57
C ASP A 152 -17.39 8.27 -4.93
N PRO A 153 -18.39 7.41 -5.21
CA PRO A 153 -19.77 7.84 -5.51
C PRO A 153 -20.58 8.26 -4.26
N MET A 154 -19.98 8.24 -3.07
CA MET A 154 -20.59 8.61 -1.77
C MET A 154 -20.23 10.03 -1.29
N LEU A 155 -19.38 10.77 -2.01
CA LEU A 155 -19.11 12.20 -1.77
C LEU A 155 -20.08 13.11 -2.52
#